data_AF-A0A2W5XB99-F1
#
_entry.id   AF-A0A2W5XB99-F1
#
_cell.length_a   1.000
_cell.length_b   1.000
_cell.length_c   1.000
_cell.angle_alpha   90.00
_cell.angle_beta   90.00
_cell.angle_gamma   90.00
#
_symmetry.space_group_name_H-M   'P 1'
#
loop_
_entity.id
_entity.type
_entity.pdbx_description
1 polymer ?
#
loop_
_entity_poly.entity_id
_entity_poly.type
_entity_poly.pdbx_seq_one_letter_code
_entity_poly.pdbx_strand_id
1 'polypeptide(L)'
;MGPGLSVTEARRSTLSEPLLVRGNLIVVDGVARLCEALLESHPPQCGGASLVVRGLDLTTIQPQSTANGVTWSNAEVKLLGKVANDVLTVDRASAAGAR
;
A
#
# COMPACT_ATOMS: atom_id res chain seq x y z
N MET A 1 -0.76 -13.16 12.51
CA MET A 1 0.02 -12.51 11.43
C MET A 1 0.98 -11.53 12.08
N GLY A 2 2.25 -11.50 11.66
CA GLY A 2 3.23 -10.56 12.20
C GLY A 2 2.89 -9.09 11.90
N PRO A 3 3.64 -8.12 12.42
CA PRO A 3 3.37 -6.69 12.20
C PRO A 3 3.42 -6.28 10.72
N GLY A 4 4.10 -7.05 9.87
CA GLY A 4 4.43 -6.70 8.48
C GLY A 4 5.69 -5.83 8.42
N LEU A 5 6.37 -5.79 7.29
CA LEU A 5 7.50 -4.89 7.03
C LEU A 5 7.00 -3.50 6.66
N SER A 6 7.71 -2.45 7.04
CA SER A 6 7.50 -1.12 6.46
C SER A 6 7.79 -1.12 4.97
N VAL A 7 7.36 -0.08 4.25
CA VAL A 7 7.67 0.07 2.82
C VAL A 7 9.18 0.15 2.60
N THR A 8 9.89 0.87 3.46
CA THR A 8 11.36 0.98 3.41
C THR A 8 12.04 -0.36 3.64
N GLU A 9 11.58 -1.15 4.63
CA GLU A 9 12.10 -2.49 4.90
C GLU A 9 11.84 -3.44 3.74
N ALA A 10 10.63 -3.41 3.19
CA ALA A 10 10.23 -4.26 2.06
C ALA A 10 11.07 -4.00 0.81
N ARG A 11 11.38 -2.73 0.50
CA ARG A 11 12.27 -2.36 -0.62
C ARG A 11 13.71 -2.82 -0.45
N ARG A 12 14.17 -2.95 0.79
CA ARG A 12 15.54 -3.42 1.13
C ARG A 12 15.63 -4.93 1.31
N SER A 13 14.48 -5.61 1.32
CA SER A 13 14.44 -7.06 1.49
C SER A 13 15.10 -7.76 0.30
N THR A 14 15.87 -8.80 0.59
CA THR A 14 16.46 -9.71 -0.39
C THR A 14 15.70 -11.02 -0.50
N LEU A 15 14.59 -11.17 0.24
CA LEU A 15 13.77 -12.36 0.22
C LEU A 15 12.97 -12.44 -1.11
N SER A 16 12.94 -13.62 -1.71
CA SER A 16 12.14 -13.92 -2.90
C SER A 16 10.68 -14.28 -2.60
N GLU A 17 10.39 -14.58 -1.34
CA GLU A 17 9.06 -14.99 -0.87
C GLU A 17 8.13 -13.78 -0.69
N PRO A 18 6.79 -13.99 -0.73
CA PRO A 18 5.84 -12.95 -0.43
C PRO A 18 6.08 -12.29 0.93
N LEU A 19 6.03 -10.97 0.94
CA LEU A 19 6.19 -10.12 2.12
C LEU A 19 4.83 -9.56 2.53
N LEU A 20 4.55 -9.57 3.83
CA LEU A 20 3.47 -8.77 4.39
C LEU A 20 4.00 -7.35 4.57
N VAL A 21 3.56 -6.40 3.75
CA VAL A 21 4.02 -5.01 3.77
C VAL A 21 2.92 -4.10 4.33
N ARG A 22 3.29 -3.20 5.24
CA ARG A 22 2.39 -2.22 5.86
C ARG A 22 2.68 -0.81 5.36
N GLY A 23 1.63 -0.01 5.16
CA GLY A 23 1.74 1.39 4.73
C GLY A 23 0.39 2.01 4.41
N ASN A 24 0.39 3.23 3.87
CA ASN A 24 -0.82 3.96 3.50
C ASN A 24 -1.09 3.81 2.01
N LEU A 25 -2.31 3.44 1.62
CA LEU A 25 -2.66 3.30 0.21
C LEU A 25 -3.09 4.67 -0.35
N ILE A 26 -2.58 5.03 -1.52
CA ILE A 26 -3.05 6.15 -2.33
C ILE A 26 -3.25 5.69 -3.77
N VAL A 27 -4.27 6.22 -4.43
CA VAL A 27 -4.57 5.99 -5.84
C VAL A 27 -4.69 7.35 -6.52
N VAL A 28 -3.84 7.57 -7.52
CA VAL A 28 -3.82 8.77 -8.36
C VAL A 28 -3.84 8.31 -9.81
N ASP A 29 -4.76 8.83 -10.62
CA ASP A 29 -4.91 8.45 -12.04
C ASP A 29 -4.98 6.93 -12.27
N GLY A 30 -5.67 6.22 -11.36
CA GLY A 30 -5.80 4.76 -11.41
C GLY A 30 -4.55 3.97 -11.01
N VAL A 31 -3.47 4.63 -10.60
CA VAL A 31 -2.24 4.00 -10.14
C VAL A 31 -2.24 3.92 -8.61
N ALA A 32 -2.32 2.70 -8.09
CA ALA A 32 -2.20 2.45 -6.66
C ALA A 32 -0.74 2.46 -6.20
N ARG A 33 -0.48 3.12 -5.06
CA ARG A 33 0.80 3.15 -4.37
C ARG A 33 0.61 2.89 -2.88
N LEU A 34 1.49 2.08 -2.31
CA LEU A 34 1.64 1.92 -0.86
C LEU A 34 2.76 2.85 -0.40
N CYS A 35 2.42 3.92 0.31
CA CYS A 35 3.35 4.91 0.85
C CYS A 35 3.79 4.53 2.27
N GLU A 36 5.02 4.85 2.64
CA GLU A 36 5.49 4.80 4.04
C GLU A 36 4.65 5.72 4.93
N ALA A 37 4.43 6.95 4.48
CA ALA A 37 3.61 7.95 5.16
C ALA A 37 2.72 8.71 4.18
N LEU A 38 1.71 9.39 4.71
CA LEU A 38 0.97 10.44 3.99
C LEU A 38 1.43 11.80 4.51
N LEU A 39 1.69 12.74 3.61
CA LEU A 39 1.99 14.14 3.98
C LEU A 39 0.73 14.85 4.46
N GLU A 40 0.88 15.78 5.41
CA GLU A 40 -0.19 16.61 5.96
C GLU A 40 -0.70 17.64 4.93
N SER A 41 -1.49 17.16 3.96
CA SER A 41 -2.04 17.90 2.83
C SER A 41 -3.41 17.34 2.43
N HIS A 42 -4.18 18.08 1.62
CA HIS A 42 -5.51 17.65 1.20
C HIS A 42 -5.77 17.90 -0.31
N PRO A 43 -5.82 16.85 -1.15
CA PRO A 43 -5.60 15.44 -0.83
C PRO A 43 -4.14 15.17 -0.39
N PRO A 44 -3.90 14.11 0.41
CA PRO A 44 -2.56 13.77 0.85
C PRO A 44 -1.70 13.31 -0.33
N GLN A 45 -0.38 13.45 -0.19
CA GLN A 45 0.61 12.88 -1.10
C GLN A 45 1.45 11.83 -0.36
N CYS A 46 2.09 10.91 -1.09
CA CYS A 46 3.05 9.98 -0.45
C CYS A 46 4.21 10.76 0.18
N GLY A 47 4.50 10.46 1.44
CA GLY A 47 5.75 10.82 2.12
C GLY A 47 6.67 9.61 2.25
N GLY A 48 7.97 9.83 2.11
CA GLY A 48 8.98 8.78 2.26
C GLY A 48 9.02 7.78 1.10
N ALA A 49 9.35 6.51 1.40
CA ALA A 49 9.39 5.44 0.41
C ALA A 49 7.98 5.07 -0.10
N SER A 50 7.88 4.58 -1.33
CA SER A 50 6.63 4.04 -1.87
C SER A 50 6.86 2.79 -2.73
N LEU A 51 5.84 1.95 -2.83
CA LEU A 51 5.76 0.82 -3.75
C LEU A 51 4.55 1.01 -4.67
N VAL A 52 4.72 0.78 -5.97
CA VAL A 52 3.54 0.65 -6.87
C VAL A 52 2.83 -0.65 -6.54
N VAL A 53 1.51 -0.63 -6.44
CA VAL A 53 0.72 -1.83 -6.13
C VAL A 53 0.04 -2.34 -7.38
N ARG A 54 0.17 -3.64 -7.66
CA ARG A 54 -0.46 -4.34 -8.79
C ARG A 54 -1.29 -5.52 -8.30
N GLY A 55 -2.43 -5.77 -8.95
CA GLY A 55 -3.32 -6.89 -8.63
C GLY A 55 -4.25 -6.66 -7.44
N LEU A 56 -4.26 -5.45 -6.87
CA LEU A 56 -5.11 -5.10 -5.74
C LEU A 56 -6.54 -4.79 -6.19
N ASP A 57 -7.51 -5.45 -5.56
CA ASP A 57 -8.91 -5.04 -5.65
C ASP A 57 -9.16 -3.88 -4.68
N LEU A 58 -9.24 -2.66 -5.23
CA LEU A 58 -9.44 -1.44 -4.45
C LEU A 58 -10.77 -1.41 -3.67
N THR A 59 -11.76 -2.22 -4.06
CA THR A 59 -13.05 -2.29 -3.35
C THR A 59 -12.92 -2.92 -1.96
N THR A 60 -11.84 -3.68 -1.74
CA THR A 60 -11.54 -4.37 -0.47
C THR A 60 -10.84 -3.48 0.55
N ILE A 61 -10.40 -2.28 0.15
CA ILE A 61 -9.69 -1.35 1.02
C ILE A 61 -10.68 -0.35 1.59
N GLN A 62 -11.05 -0.57 2.85
CA GLN A 62 -11.94 0.30 3.59
C GLN A 62 -11.44 0.46 5.03
N PRO A 63 -11.65 1.63 5.67
CA PRO A 63 -12.25 2.86 5.12
C PRO A 63 -11.31 3.65 4.19
N GLN A 64 -11.88 4.40 3.24
CA GLN A 64 -11.15 5.26 2.28
C GLN A 64 -11.80 6.63 2.13
N SER A 65 -11.01 7.63 1.73
CA SER A 65 -11.45 8.98 1.38
C SER A 65 -11.07 9.33 -0.05
N THR A 66 -11.79 10.25 -0.67
CA THR A 66 -11.51 10.71 -2.04
C THR A 66 -11.69 12.23 -2.16
N ALA A 67 -10.75 12.91 -2.79
CA ALA A 67 -10.81 14.33 -3.12
C ALA A 67 -9.94 14.63 -4.34
N ASN A 68 -10.40 15.51 -5.24
CA ASN A 68 -9.65 15.98 -6.41
C ASN A 68 -9.05 14.84 -7.26
N GLY A 69 -9.78 13.74 -7.45
CA GLY A 69 -9.32 12.58 -8.23
C GLY A 69 -8.30 11.68 -7.52
N VAL A 70 -7.99 11.96 -6.25
CA VAL A 70 -7.10 11.17 -5.41
C VAL A 70 -7.92 10.40 -4.39
N THR A 71 -7.69 9.09 -4.27
CA THR A 71 -8.30 8.22 -3.26
C THR A 71 -7.22 7.69 -2.32
N TRP A 72 -7.46 7.67 -1.01
CA TRP A 72 -6.48 7.14 -0.04
C TRP A 72 -7.15 6.37 1.10
N SER A 73 -6.41 5.44 1.70
CA SER A 73 -6.88 4.70 2.87
C SER A 73 -6.89 5.62 4.10
N ASN A 74 -7.94 5.51 4.93
CA ASN A 74 -8.06 6.28 6.18
C ASN A 74 -7.27 5.65 7.34
N ALA A 75 -6.68 4.48 7.12
CA ALA A 75 -5.81 3.78 8.04
C ALA A 75 -4.68 3.09 7.26
N GLU A 76 -3.62 2.71 7.97
CA GLU A 76 -2.57 1.85 7.42
C GLU A 76 -3.18 0.52 6.98
N VAL A 77 -2.80 0.06 5.78
CA VAL A 77 -3.20 -1.23 5.23
C VAL A 77 -2.03 -2.21 5.28
N LYS A 78 -2.35 -3.49 5.31
CA LYS A 78 -1.37 -4.58 5.18
C LYS A 78 -1.67 -5.40 3.94
N LEU A 79 -0.67 -5.49 3.07
CA LEU A 79 -0.75 -6.17 1.79
C LEU A 79 0.27 -7.29 1.74
N LEU A 80 -0.19 -8.51 1.44
CA LEU A 80 0.68 -9.67 1.25
C LEU A 80 0.98 -9.84 -0.25
N GLY A 81 2.26 -9.84 -0.63
CA GLY A 81 2.64 -10.02 -2.02
C GLY A 81 4.12 -10.02 -2.27
N LYS A 82 4.52 -10.21 -3.53
CA LYS A 82 5.93 -10.20 -3.95
C LYS A 82 6.38 -8.77 -4.25
N VAL A 83 7.55 -8.41 -3.73
CA VAL A 83 8.18 -7.12 -3.99
C VAL A 83 9.34 -7.30 -4.96
N ALA A 84 9.28 -6.61 -6.09
CA ALA A 84 10.37 -6.58 -7.08
C ALA A 84 10.37 -5.24 -7.82
N ASN A 85 11.55 -4.62 -7.98
CA ASN A 85 11.73 -3.38 -8.73
C ASN A 85 10.74 -2.27 -8.32
N ASP A 86 10.60 -2.03 -7.01
CA ASP A 86 9.66 -1.06 -6.43
C ASP A 86 8.17 -1.31 -6.74
N VAL A 87 7.82 -2.54 -7.12
CA VAL A 87 6.43 -2.99 -7.33
C VAL A 87 6.07 -4.08 -6.32
N LEU A 88 4.98 -3.87 -5.57
CA LEU A 88 4.30 -4.90 -4.79
C LEU A 88 3.18 -5.51 -5.64
N THR A 89 3.36 -6.78 -6.02
CA THR A 89 2.31 -7.56 -6.68
C THR A 89 1.60 -8.38 -5.61
N VAL A 90 0.36 -8.00 -5.28
CA VAL A 90 -0.46 -8.74 -4.33
C VAL A 90 -1.02 -10.00 -4.99
N ASP A 91 -0.90 -11.12 -4.28
CA ASP A 91 -1.62 -12.33 -4.66
C ASP A 91 -3.12 -12.08 -4.42
N ARG A 92 -4.00 -12.64 -5.26
CA ARG A 92 -5.46 -12.36 -5.29
C ARG A 92 -6.22 -12.63 -3.96
N ALA A 93 -5.54 -12.99 -2.88
CA ALA A 93 -6.12 -13.16 -1.55
C ALA A 93 -5.48 -12.20 -0.53
N SER A 94 -6.34 -11.40 0.09
CA SER A 94 -6.17 -10.64 1.35
C SER A 94 -5.46 -9.28 1.30
N ALA A 95 -6.25 -8.24 1.03
CA ALA A 95 -6.17 -7.02 1.82
C ALA A 95 -6.78 -7.30 3.20
N ALA A 96 -5.96 -7.33 4.24
CA ALA A 96 -6.47 -7.46 5.61
C ALA A 96 -6.95 -6.08 6.09
N GLY A 97 -8.23 -5.76 5.80
CA GLY A 97 -8.94 -4.67 6.47
C GLY A 97 -9.29 -5.11 7.90
N ALA A 98 -8.76 -4.40 8.89
CA ALA A 98 -9.11 -4.64 10.29
C ALA A 98 -10.62 -4.44 10.50
N ARG A 99 -11.27 -5.44 11.11
CA ARG A 99 -12.62 -5.31 11.68
C ARG A 99 -12.51 -4.74 13.08
#